data_AF-A0A959IWG5-F1
#
_entry.id   AF-A0A959IWG5-F1
#
_cell.length_a   1.000
_cell.length_b   1.000
_cell.length_c   1.000
_cell.angle_alpha   90.00
_cell.angle_beta   90.00
_cell.angle_gamma   90.00
#
_symmetry.space_group_name_H-M   'P 1'
#
loop_
_entity.id
_entity.type
_entity.pdbx_description
1 polymer ?
#
loop_
_entity_poly.entity_id
_entity_poly.type
_entity_poly.pdbx_seq_one_letter_code
_entity_poly.pdbx_strand_id
1 'polypeptide(L)'
;MFKKVTFYFILILLNLSYGCMIAQNSSAKIKSADKGVSIKHIASEKKVEVMIDGKLFTAYIYPSTIKKPVLYPIITPNGTKITRKYPLEASVGERVDHPHHVGMWFNYGDVNGYDFWNNSDAIPEDKRDGYGTIVHQSIDEIVEGKDSGKLSVTMHWISPKGTTLIIEKTTFIFSKWGSNYSIDRITNLTAASEDVSFKDNKEGVLGIRVIRALEQPADKPEIFTDANGLATSVAKLDNTGVNGLYTNAEGIMGDDCWGKRSSWVKLGSSVGKENITVAILDHMDNVGYPTYWHTRGYGLFAANPLGQEVFSNGKEKLDFSLKKGESTTFKHRVIVASEVLEKPQLDRAFMEFSKM
;
A
#
# COMPACT_ATOMS: atom_id res chain seq x y z
N MET A 1 19.98 -90.20 -40.92
CA MET A 1 20.51 -89.44 -42.08
C MET A 1 19.58 -88.25 -42.31
N PHE A 2 20.08 -87.04 -42.05
CA PHE A 2 19.56 -85.68 -42.35
C PHE A 2 18.05 -85.37 -42.49
N LYS A 3 17.62 -84.46 -41.59
CA LYS A 3 16.77 -83.26 -41.78
C LYS A 3 15.34 -83.41 -42.33
N LYS A 4 14.37 -82.99 -41.50
CA LYS A 4 13.59 -81.74 -41.68
C LYS A 4 12.73 -81.50 -40.43
N VAL A 5 13.00 -80.43 -39.70
CA VAL A 5 12.14 -79.92 -38.62
C VAL A 5 11.22 -78.89 -39.25
N THR A 6 9.91 -79.16 -39.25
CA THR A 6 8.89 -78.25 -39.76
C THR A 6 8.40 -77.39 -38.59
N PHE A 7 8.70 -76.08 -38.64
CA PHE A 7 8.11 -75.09 -37.74
C PHE A 7 6.69 -74.77 -38.21
N TYR A 8 5.69 -75.04 -37.37
CA TYR A 8 4.35 -74.46 -37.50
C TYR A 8 4.26 -73.23 -36.59
N PHE A 9 4.32 -72.05 -37.20
CA PHE A 9 3.69 -70.83 -36.67
C PHE A 9 2.30 -70.75 -37.30
N ILE A 10 1.25 -70.41 -36.54
CA ILE A 10 0.19 -69.45 -36.93
C ILE A 10 -0.90 -69.33 -35.84
N LEU A 11 -1.11 -68.05 -35.48
CA LEU A 11 -2.25 -67.35 -34.88
C LEU A 11 -2.97 -67.92 -33.64
N ILE A 12 -2.67 -67.29 -32.51
CA ILE A 12 -3.61 -67.12 -31.40
C ILE A 12 -4.52 -65.93 -31.74
N LEU A 13 -5.83 -66.17 -31.88
CA LEU A 13 -6.86 -65.15 -31.96
C LEU A 13 -7.08 -64.54 -30.58
N LEU A 14 -6.58 -63.32 -30.36
CA LEU A 14 -6.92 -62.49 -29.20
C LEU A 14 -8.19 -61.68 -29.52
N ASN A 15 -9.31 -62.06 -28.91
CA ASN A 15 -10.53 -61.26 -28.91
C ASN A 15 -10.32 -59.98 -28.10
N LEU A 16 -10.22 -58.83 -28.77
CA LEU A 16 -10.31 -57.52 -28.12
C LEU A 16 -11.77 -57.22 -27.79
N SER A 17 -12.15 -57.35 -26.52
CA SER A 17 -13.35 -56.72 -25.98
C SER A 17 -13.03 -55.28 -25.60
N TYR A 18 -13.45 -54.32 -26.43
CA TYR A 18 -13.47 -52.90 -26.09
C TYR A 18 -14.57 -52.63 -25.05
N GLY A 19 -14.19 -52.64 -23.77
CA GLY A 19 -15.01 -52.08 -22.70
C GLY A 19 -14.85 -50.56 -22.69
N CYS A 20 -15.87 -49.85 -23.18
CA CYS A 20 -15.94 -48.39 -23.13
C CYS A 20 -16.08 -47.94 -21.66
N MET A 21 -14.97 -47.54 -21.03
CA MET A 21 -15.02 -46.81 -19.77
C MET A 21 -15.48 -45.38 -20.06
N ILE A 22 -16.75 -45.10 -19.77
CA ILE A 22 -17.25 -43.72 -19.70
C ILE A 22 -16.60 -43.08 -18.47
N ALA A 23 -15.57 -42.26 -18.70
CA ALA A 23 -15.07 -41.35 -17.69
C ALA A 23 -16.20 -40.36 -17.33
N GLN A 24 -16.74 -40.49 -16.12
CA GLN A 24 -17.61 -39.46 -15.56
C GLN A 24 -16.77 -38.20 -15.37
N ASN A 25 -16.90 -37.26 -16.31
CA ASN A 25 -16.44 -35.89 -16.12
C ASN A 25 -17.22 -35.31 -14.93
N SER A 26 -16.60 -35.31 -13.75
CA SER A 26 -17.03 -34.45 -12.65
C SER A 26 -16.85 -33.02 -13.14
N SER A 27 -17.93 -32.38 -13.56
CA SER A 27 -17.95 -30.94 -13.81
C SER A 27 -17.62 -30.26 -12.50
N ALA A 28 -16.36 -29.83 -12.36
CA ALA A 28 -15.98 -28.88 -11.32
C ALA A 28 -16.91 -27.68 -11.50
N LYS A 29 -17.84 -27.49 -10.55
CA LYS A 29 -18.64 -26.27 -10.47
C LYS A 29 -17.64 -25.12 -10.44
N ILE A 30 -17.54 -24.38 -11.54
CA ILE A 30 -16.86 -23.09 -11.56
C ILE A 30 -17.60 -22.27 -10.51
N LYS A 31 -16.98 -22.08 -9.34
CA LYS A 31 -17.47 -21.12 -8.35
C LYS A 31 -17.60 -19.80 -9.10
N SER A 32 -18.82 -19.27 -9.14
CA SER A 32 -19.05 -17.86 -9.49
C SER A 32 -17.98 -17.04 -8.76
N ALA A 33 -17.28 -16.15 -9.48
CA ALA A 33 -16.43 -15.18 -8.82
C ALA A 33 -17.27 -14.48 -7.74
N ASP A 34 -16.75 -14.41 -6.51
CA ASP A 34 -17.42 -13.74 -5.40
C ASP A 34 -17.63 -12.28 -5.82
N LYS A 35 -18.88 -11.88 -6.02
CA LYS A 35 -19.23 -10.51 -6.40
C LYS A 35 -19.22 -9.65 -5.14
N GLY A 36 -18.58 -8.49 -5.23
CA GLY A 36 -18.48 -7.52 -4.14
C GLY A 36 -17.11 -7.51 -3.47
N VAL A 37 -17.06 -6.96 -2.25
CA VAL A 37 -15.87 -6.84 -1.43
C VAL A 37 -15.88 -7.95 -0.37
N SER A 38 -14.93 -8.86 -0.47
CA SER A 38 -14.71 -9.92 0.53
C SER A 38 -13.40 -9.69 1.26
N ILE A 39 -13.37 -10.00 2.56
CA ILE A 39 -12.24 -9.71 3.44
C ILE A 39 -11.91 -10.96 4.24
N LYS A 40 -10.71 -11.50 4.02
CA LYS A 40 -10.28 -12.78 4.60
C LYS A 40 -9.09 -12.60 5.52
N HIS A 41 -9.28 -12.90 6.81
CA HIS A 41 -8.17 -12.97 7.77
C HIS A 41 -7.40 -14.29 7.62
N ILE A 42 -6.08 -14.18 7.44
CA ILE A 42 -5.14 -15.30 7.36
C ILE A 42 -4.15 -15.14 8.52
N ALA A 43 -4.58 -15.59 9.70
CA ALA A 43 -3.84 -15.39 10.95
C ALA A 43 -2.42 -15.95 10.92
N SER A 44 -2.22 -17.12 10.30
CA SER A 44 -0.91 -17.76 10.15
C SER A 44 0.10 -16.92 9.37
N GLU A 45 -0.38 -16.00 8.53
CA GLU A 45 0.45 -15.12 7.70
C GLU A 45 0.46 -13.68 8.22
N LYS A 46 -0.19 -13.39 9.37
CA LYS A 46 -0.34 -12.03 9.91
C LYS A 46 -0.85 -11.05 8.85
N LYS A 47 -1.93 -11.45 8.17
CA LYS A 47 -2.45 -10.78 6.97
C LYS A 47 -3.98 -10.81 6.93
N VAL A 48 -4.59 -9.75 6.39
CA VAL A 48 -6.01 -9.71 6.00
C VAL A 48 -6.09 -9.34 4.52
N GLU A 49 -6.57 -10.25 3.68
CA GLU A 49 -6.72 -10.02 2.24
C GLU A 49 -8.06 -9.35 1.94
N VAL A 50 -8.03 -8.40 1.01
CA VAL A 50 -9.20 -7.68 0.51
C VAL A 50 -9.34 -7.98 -0.98
N MET A 51 -10.45 -8.60 -1.36
CA MET A 51 -10.77 -8.92 -2.74
C MET A 51 -11.94 -8.04 -3.20
N ILE A 52 -11.92 -7.62 -4.46
CA ILE A 52 -13.05 -6.97 -5.13
C ILE A 52 -13.39 -7.78 -6.39
N ASP A 53 -14.63 -8.27 -6.46
CA ASP A 53 -15.13 -9.14 -7.53
C ASP A 53 -14.21 -10.36 -7.77
N GLY A 54 -13.73 -10.97 -6.68
CA GLY A 54 -12.86 -12.14 -6.70
C GLY A 54 -11.40 -11.86 -7.09
N LYS A 55 -11.01 -10.59 -7.30
CA LYS A 55 -9.61 -10.20 -7.58
C LYS A 55 -8.98 -9.54 -6.36
N LEU A 56 -7.71 -9.83 -6.10
CA LEU A 56 -6.97 -9.19 -5.01
C LEU A 56 -6.84 -7.70 -5.29
N PHE A 57 -7.38 -6.88 -4.38
CA PHE A 57 -7.17 -5.43 -4.40
C PHE A 57 -5.97 -5.06 -3.53
N THR A 58 -5.98 -5.49 -2.27
CA THR A 58 -4.90 -5.24 -1.33
C THR A 58 -4.90 -6.22 -0.17
N ALA A 59 -3.92 -6.11 0.73
CA ALA A 59 -3.92 -6.81 2.00
C ALA A 59 -3.36 -5.93 3.12
N TYR A 60 -3.98 -5.96 4.29
CA TYR A 60 -3.42 -5.42 5.52
C TYR A 60 -2.45 -6.44 6.11
N ILE A 61 -1.16 -6.10 6.20
CA ILE A 61 -0.11 -6.98 6.70
C ILE A 61 0.52 -6.38 7.96
N TYR A 62 0.89 -7.26 8.89
CA TYR A 62 1.54 -6.90 10.16
C TYR A 62 2.63 -7.91 10.56
N PRO A 63 3.58 -8.24 9.66
CA PRO A 63 4.69 -9.11 10.02
C PRO A 63 5.63 -8.39 10.99
N SER A 64 6.38 -9.14 11.78
CA SER A 64 7.34 -8.58 12.75
C SER A 64 8.59 -7.94 12.12
N THR A 65 8.79 -8.14 10.81
CA THR A 65 9.91 -7.61 10.03
C THR A 65 9.71 -6.15 9.60
N ILE A 66 8.50 -5.60 9.73
CA ILE A 66 8.24 -4.17 9.53
C ILE A 66 7.75 -3.56 10.84
N LYS A 67 8.11 -2.30 11.08
CA LYS A 67 7.86 -1.61 12.37
C LYS A 67 6.52 -0.87 12.43
N LYS A 68 5.62 -1.21 11.50
CA LYS A 68 4.25 -0.69 11.39
C LYS A 68 3.42 -1.58 10.47
N PRO A 69 2.12 -1.79 10.74
CA PRO A 69 1.22 -2.41 9.78
C PRO A 69 1.04 -1.54 8.53
N VAL A 70 0.87 -2.17 7.37
CA VAL A 70 0.75 -1.49 6.08
C VAL A 70 -0.29 -2.18 5.20
N LEU A 71 -0.80 -1.47 4.19
CA LEU A 71 -1.48 -2.11 3.07
C LEU A 71 -0.47 -2.45 1.98
N TYR A 72 -0.33 -3.74 1.64
CA TYR A 72 0.57 -4.23 0.61
C TYR A 72 0.15 -5.62 0.09
N PRO A 73 0.21 -5.88 -1.24
CA PRO A 73 0.37 -4.88 -2.29
C PRO A 73 -0.91 -4.04 -2.44
N ILE A 74 -0.87 -2.93 -3.17
CA ILE A 74 -2.08 -2.31 -3.72
C ILE A 74 -2.09 -2.56 -5.23
N ILE A 75 -3.23 -2.99 -5.76
CA ILE A 75 -3.39 -3.46 -7.14
C ILE A 75 -4.52 -2.69 -7.82
N THR A 76 -4.32 -2.28 -9.08
CA THR A 76 -5.35 -1.61 -9.87
C THR A 76 -6.47 -2.57 -10.31
N PRO A 77 -7.64 -2.06 -10.75
CA PRO A 77 -8.70 -2.88 -11.34
C PRO A 77 -8.25 -3.80 -12.50
N ASN A 78 -7.26 -3.35 -13.29
CA ASN A 78 -6.69 -4.14 -14.38
C ASN A 78 -5.58 -5.11 -13.94
N GLY A 79 -5.20 -5.11 -12.66
CA GLY A 79 -4.29 -6.09 -12.08
C GLY A 79 -2.83 -5.63 -11.94
N THR A 80 -2.53 -4.34 -12.16
CA THR A 80 -1.17 -3.81 -11.99
C THR A 80 -0.87 -3.52 -10.52
N LYS A 81 0.19 -4.12 -9.97
CA LYS A 81 0.70 -3.76 -8.62
C LYS A 81 1.30 -2.35 -8.66
N ILE A 82 0.83 -1.44 -7.82
CA ILE A 82 1.31 -0.05 -7.79
C ILE A 82 2.26 0.26 -6.64
N THR A 83 2.25 -0.53 -5.56
CA THR A 83 3.17 -0.38 -4.42
C THR A 83 4.50 -1.07 -4.68
N ARG A 84 5.61 -0.40 -4.32
CA ARG A 84 6.98 -0.92 -4.47
C ARG A 84 7.17 -2.26 -3.75
N LYS A 85 7.88 -3.20 -4.37
CA LYS A 85 8.16 -4.53 -3.83
C LYS A 85 9.23 -4.50 -2.73
N TYR A 86 10.30 -3.72 -2.88
CA TYR A 86 11.32 -3.57 -1.85
C TYR A 86 10.75 -2.94 -0.56
N PRO A 87 11.08 -3.47 0.63
CA PRO A 87 11.99 -4.60 0.91
C PRO A 87 11.29 -5.96 1.06
N LEU A 88 9.99 -6.07 0.80
CA LEU A 88 9.19 -7.27 1.08
C LEU A 88 9.37 -8.39 0.06
N GLU A 89 9.54 -8.03 -1.22
CA GLU A 89 9.73 -8.97 -2.32
C GLU A 89 11.02 -8.60 -3.08
N ALA A 90 11.80 -9.61 -3.46
CA ALA A 90 12.90 -9.40 -4.40
C ALA A 90 12.36 -8.96 -5.76
N SER A 91 12.97 -7.94 -6.35
CA SER A 91 12.56 -7.36 -7.63
C SER A 91 13.79 -6.86 -8.36
N VAL A 92 13.71 -6.75 -9.69
CA VAL A 92 14.77 -6.17 -10.53
C VAL A 92 14.35 -4.74 -10.89
N GLY A 93 15.29 -3.80 -10.87
CA GLY A 93 15.04 -2.43 -11.33
C GLY A 93 14.21 -1.58 -10.37
N GLU A 94 14.09 -1.99 -9.09
CA GLU A 94 13.56 -1.13 -8.04
C GLU A 94 14.69 -0.55 -7.18
N ARG A 95 14.42 0.63 -6.61
CA ARG A 95 15.34 1.28 -5.67
C ARG A 95 15.37 0.51 -4.35
N VAL A 96 16.56 0.39 -3.77
CA VAL A 96 16.81 -0.24 -2.45
C VAL A 96 16.99 0.80 -1.32
N ASP A 97 16.57 2.04 -1.57
CA ASP A 97 16.58 3.14 -0.64
C ASP A 97 15.37 3.10 0.32
N HIS A 98 15.50 3.77 1.46
CA HIS A 98 14.40 3.96 2.42
C HIS A 98 13.62 2.66 2.71
N PRO A 99 14.24 1.63 3.31
CA PRO A 99 13.58 0.35 3.57
C PRO A 99 12.34 0.46 4.48
N HIS A 100 12.17 1.59 5.18
CA HIS A 100 10.97 1.89 5.96
C HIS A 100 9.77 2.36 5.11
N HIS A 101 9.94 2.72 3.83
CA HIS A 101 8.85 3.06 2.91
C HIS A 101 8.26 1.79 2.30
N VAL A 102 7.23 1.25 2.95
CA VAL A 102 6.62 -0.05 2.60
C VAL A 102 5.12 0.12 2.40
N GLY A 103 4.62 -0.24 1.21
CA GLY A 103 3.18 -0.23 0.91
C GLY A 103 2.53 1.14 1.11
N MET A 104 1.33 1.14 1.69
CA MET A 104 0.66 2.31 2.25
C MET A 104 0.62 2.23 3.77
N TRP A 105 1.00 3.30 4.45
CA TRP A 105 1.13 3.34 5.91
C TRP A 105 0.61 4.64 6.50
N PHE A 106 0.55 4.67 7.83
CA PHE A 106 0.32 5.88 8.63
C PHE A 106 1.25 5.84 9.82
N ASN A 107 2.05 6.88 9.99
CA ASN A 107 2.99 7.06 11.11
C ASN A 107 3.46 8.52 11.15
N TYR A 108 4.40 8.85 12.03
CA TYR A 108 4.93 10.21 12.13
C TYR A 108 6.39 10.25 12.57
N GLY A 109 7.14 11.26 12.15
CA GLY A 109 8.58 11.36 12.39
C GLY A 109 8.98 11.86 13.77
N ASP A 110 8.08 12.48 14.53
CA ASP A 110 8.36 12.91 15.92
C ASP A 110 7.12 12.79 16.80
N VAL A 111 7.09 11.75 17.62
CA VAL A 111 6.09 11.56 18.67
C VAL A 111 6.80 11.50 20.02
N ASN A 112 6.66 12.53 20.85
CA ASN A 112 7.39 12.68 22.10
C ASN A 112 8.93 12.55 21.94
N GLY A 113 9.48 13.01 20.81
CA GLY A 113 10.90 12.91 20.49
C GLY A 113 11.35 11.57 19.91
N TYR A 114 10.43 10.62 19.69
CA TYR A 114 10.72 9.35 19.04
C TYR A 114 10.30 9.36 17.57
N ASP A 115 11.12 8.76 16.72
CA ASP A 115 10.88 8.63 15.29
C ASP A 115 10.13 7.32 14.97
N PHE A 116 8.89 7.41 14.50
CA PHE A 116 8.10 6.27 14.01
C PHE A 116 8.13 6.15 12.48
N TRP A 117 8.77 7.09 11.78
CA TRP A 117 8.85 7.17 10.33
C TRP A 117 10.00 6.33 9.75
N ASN A 118 11.23 6.62 10.17
CA ASN A 118 12.44 6.00 9.60
C ASN A 118 12.74 4.60 10.16
N ASN A 119 11.91 4.08 11.05
CA ASN A 119 12.17 2.82 11.74
C ASN A 119 12.13 1.61 10.78
N SER A 120 13.24 0.87 10.74
CA SER A 120 13.43 -0.34 9.95
C SER A 120 14.56 -1.19 10.54
N ASP A 121 14.71 -2.43 10.07
CA ASP A 121 15.81 -3.31 10.51
C ASP A 121 17.20 -2.82 10.04
N ALA A 122 17.26 -1.82 9.16
CA ALA A 122 18.50 -1.16 8.75
C ALA A 122 19.06 -0.18 9.81
N ILE A 123 18.29 0.15 10.86
CA ILE A 123 18.76 1.01 11.94
C ILE A 123 19.80 0.25 12.80
N PRO A 124 21.02 0.81 12.96
CA PRO A 124 22.04 0.25 13.85
C PRO A 124 21.51 0.04 15.28
N GLU A 125 21.90 -1.06 15.92
CA GLU A 125 21.37 -1.46 17.23
C GLU A 125 21.53 -0.37 18.29
N ASP A 126 22.68 0.31 18.30
CA ASP A 126 23.04 1.42 19.19
C ASP A 126 22.21 2.70 18.98
N LYS A 127 21.40 2.77 17.91
CA LYS A 127 20.53 3.91 17.60
C LYS A 127 19.04 3.62 17.82
N ARG A 128 18.67 2.37 18.13
CA ARG A 128 17.26 1.95 18.19
C ARG A 128 16.45 2.65 19.28
N ASP A 129 17.12 3.16 20.32
CA ASP A 129 16.50 3.90 21.43
C ASP A 129 15.87 5.26 21.01
N GLY A 130 16.07 5.69 19.76
CA GLY A 130 15.38 6.85 19.19
C GLY A 130 14.08 6.53 18.44
N TYR A 131 13.72 5.25 18.25
CA TYR A 131 12.71 4.84 17.28
C TYR A 131 11.52 4.09 17.87
N GLY A 132 10.33 4.65 17.73
CA GLY A 132 9.09 4.00 18.13
C GLY A 132 8.61 2.94 17.13
N THR A 133 7.77 2.00 17.58
CA THR A 133 7.18 0.96 16.72
C THR A 133 5.66 1.01 16.80
N ILE A 134 4.96 0.82 15.69
CA ILE A 134 3.51 0.65 15.66
C ILE A 134 3.23 -0.86 15.58
N VAL A 135 2.48 -1.40 16.54
CA VAL A 135 2.24 -2.84 16.66
C VAL A 135 0.75 -3.13 16.56
N HIS A 136 0.37 -3.97 15.61
CA HIS A 136 -0.99 -4.53 15.51
C HIS A 136 -1.36 -5.26 16.80
N GLN A 137 -2.53 -4.96 17.35
CA GLN A 137 -3.06 -5.60 18.56
C GLN A 137 -4.23 -6.53 18.26
N SER A 138 -5.20 -6.05 17.49
CA SER A 138 -6.42 -6.81 17.20
C SER A 138 -7.07 -6.40 15.89
N ILE A 139 -7.82 -7.36 15.33
CA ILE A 139 -8.87 -7.10 14.37
C ILE A 139 -10.16 -6.99 15.18
N ASP A 140 -10.76 -5.82 15.15
CA ASP A 140 -11.96 -5.50 15.93
C ASP A 140 -13.23 -5.84 15.15
N GLU A 141 -13.21 -5.70 13.82
CA GLU A 141 -14.37 -5.95 12.97
C GLU A 141 -13.96 -6.25 11.53
N ILE A 142 -14.68 -7.18 10.90
CA ILE A 142 -14.65 -7.42 9.45
C ILE A 142 -16.10 -7.41 8.96
N VAL A 143 -16.39 -6.57 7.97
CA VAL A 143 -17.67 -6.53 7.27
C VAL A 143 -17.43 -6.64 5.78
N GLU A 144 -18.04 -7.64 5.16
CA GLU A 144 -18.07 -7.80 3.71
C GLU A 144 -19.32 -7.15 3.13
N GLY A 145 -19.30 -6.81 1.84
CA GLY A 145 -20.45 -6.15 1.24
C GLY A 145 -20.38 -6.09 -0.28
N LYS A 146 -21.52 -5.75 -0.90
CA LYS A 146 -21.65 -5.74 -2.36
C LYS A 146 -20.80 -4.65 -3.02
N ASP A 147 -20.76 -3.47 -2.43
CA ASP A 147 -20.11 -2.29 -3.01
C ASP A 147 -18.91 -1.82 -2.17
N SER A 148 -18.94 -2.08 -0.87
CA SER A 148 -17.84 -1.80 0.06
C SER A 148 -17.69 -2.88 1.13
N GLY A 149 -16.51 -2.96 1.72
CA GLY A 149 -16.19 -3.77 2.89
C GLY A 149 -15.40 -2.96 3.91
N LYS A 150 -15.46 -3.36 5.18
CA LYS A 150 -14.86 -2.66 6.32
C LYS A 150 -13.91 -3.57 7.08
N LEU A 151 -12.74 -3.05 7.43
CA LEU A 151 -11.80 -3.67 8.37
C LEU A 151 -11.51 -2.66 9.48
N SER A 152 -11.87 -3.00 10.72
CA SER A 152 -11.53 -2.21 11.91
C SER A 152 -10.43 -2.91 12.68
N VAL A 153 -9.38 -2.18 13.06
CA VAL A 153 -8.20 -2.71 13.77
C VAL A 153 -7.72 -1.76 14.86
N THR A 154 -7.11 -2.34 15.90
CA THR A 154 -6.41 -1.60 16.95
C THR A 154 -4.90 -1.82 16.85
N MET A 155 -4.14 -0.73 16.99
CA MET A 155 -2.67 -0.72 17.00
C MET A 155 -2.16 0.12 18.17
N HIS A 156 -0.99 -0.21 18.68
CA HIS A 156 -0.31 0.57 19.71
C HIS A 156 0.97 1.18 19.16
N TRP A 157 1.17 2.47 19.43
CA TRP A 157 2.43 3.15 19.17
C TRP A 157 3.27 3.05 20.44
N ILE A 158 4.31 2.23 20.39
CA ILE A 158 5.16 1.92 21.54
C ILE A 158 6.50 2.64 21.42
N SER A 159 6.97 3.22 22.53
CA SER A 159 8.33 3.74 22.63
C SER A 159 9.34 2.58 22.70
N PRO A 160 10.64 2.84 22.47
CA PRO A 160 11.71 1.86 22.66
C PRO A 160 11.73 1.23 24.06
N LYS A 161 11.20 1.93 25.07
CA LYS A 161 11.12 1.47 26.46
C LYS A 161 9.89 0.59 26.74
N GLY A 162 9.06 0.34 25.73
CA GLY A 162 7.84 -0.47 25.85
C GLY A 162 6.61 0.29 26.36
N THR A 163 6.70 1.61 26.53
CA THR A 163 5.54 2.44 26.91
C THR A 163 4.62 2.64 25.72
N THR A 164 3.33 2.32 25.86
CA THR A 164 2.30 2.67 24.87
C THR A 164 1.99 4.16 24.95
N LEU A 165 2.45 4.93 23.97
CA LEU A 165 2.22 6.37 23.87
C LEU A 165 0.83 6.67 23.29
N ILE A 166 0.44 5.96 22.23
CA ILE A 166 -0.82 6.17 21.52
C ILE A 166 -1.52 4.82 21.33
N ILE A 167 -2.83 4.80 21.58
CA ILE A 167 -3.73 3.76 21.07
C ILE A 167 -4.33 4.28 19.77
N GLU A 168 -4.07 3.58 18.68
CA GLU A 168 -4.66 3.86 17.37
C GLU A 168 -5.81 2.89 17.12
N LYS A 169 -6.99 3.42 16.84
CA LYS A 169 -8.13 2.66 16.29
C LYS A 169 -8.39 3.12 14.88
N THR A 170 -8.32 2.19 13.93
CA THR A 170 -8.41 2.51 12.52
C THR A 170 -9.46 1.67 11.83
N THR A 171 -10.35 2.35 11.11
CA THR A 171 -11.30 1.74 10.18
C THR A 171 -10.84 1.99 8.76
N PHE A 172 -10.65 0.91 8.02
CA PHE A 172 -10.48 0.91 6.58
C PHE A 172 -11.83 0.61 5.90
N ILE A 173 -12.22 1.42 4.92
CA ILE A 173 -13.36 1.12 4.05
C ILE A 173 -12.83 0.93 2.63
N PHE A 174 -12.94 -0.29 2.12
CA PHE A 174 -12.54 -0.65 0.77
C PHE A 174 -13.77 -0.66 -0.12
N SER A 175 -13.78 0.13 -1.19
CA SER A 175 -14.99 0.31 -2.01
C SER A 175 -14.70 0.21 -3.50
N LYS A 176 -15.72 -0.21 -4.24
CA LYS A 176 -15.84 0.09 -5.67
C LYS A 176 -16.17 1.58 -5.84
N TRP A 177 -15.45 2.25 -6.72
CA TRP A 177 -15.70 3.64 -7.10
C TRP A 177 -15.81 3.72 -8.62
N GLY A 178 -17.01 3.47 -9.14
CA GLY A 178 -17.23 3.24 -10.57
C GLY A 178 -16.49 1.98 -11.03
N SER A 179 -15.62 2.12 -12.04
CA SER A 179 -14.69 1.08 -12.51
C SER A 179 -13.38 1.00 -11.71
N ASN A 180 -13.20 1.87 -10.72
CA ASN A 180 -11.98 2.01 -9.92
C ASN A 180 -12.19 1.53 -8.49
N TYR A 181 -11.15 1.62 -7.67
CA TYR A 181 -11.20 1.27 -6.26
C TYR A 181 -10.87 2.47 -5.38
N SER A 182 -11.39 2.47 -4.15
CA SER A 182 -11.01 3.43 -3.11
C SER A 182 -10.74 2.78 -1.76
N ILE A 183 -9.94 3.46 -0.95
CA ILE A 183 -9.62 3.10 0.43
C ILE A 183 -9.83 4.33 1.30
N ASP A 184 -10.78 4.26 2.23
CA ASP A 184 -10.93 5.29 3.26
C ASP A 184 -10.19 4.88 4.52
N ARG A 185 -9.14 5.63 4.83
CA ARG A 185 -8.31 5.72 6.04
C ARG A 185 -8.96 6.50 7.19
N ILE A 186 -9.77 5.93 8.09
CA ILE A 186 -10.29 6.68 9.26
C ILE A 186 -9.53 6.24 10.52
N THR A 187 -8.65 7.09 11.02
CA THR A 187 -7.70 6.80 12.11
C THR A 187 -7.96 7.68 13.32
N ASN A 188 -8.35 7.08 14.44
CA ASN A 188 -8.46 7.75 15.73
C ASN A 188 -7.22 7.47 16.57
N LEU A 189 -6.53 8.52 17.01
CA LEU A 189 -5.35 8.43 17.87
C LEU A 189 -5.74 8.94 19.26
N THR A 190 -5.54 8.10 20.29
CA THR A 190 -5.75 8.46 21.69
C THR A 190 -4.42 8.46 22.45
N ALA A 191 -4.07 9.56 23.11
CA ALA A 191 -2.91 9.61 24.00
C ALA A 191 -3.14 8.70 25.22
N ALA A 192 -2.27 7.72 25.43
CA ALA A 192 -2.54 6.59 26.32
C ALA A 192 -1.92 6.74 27.72
N SER A 193 -0.60 6.63 27.84
CA SER A 193 0.10 6.68 29.13
C SER A 193 0.28 8.08 29.68
N GLU A 194 0.47 9.06 28.79
CA GLU A 194 0.96 10.41 29.05
C GLU A 194 0.48 11.41 27.98
N ASP A 195 0.83 12.68 28.14
CA ASP A 195 0.63 13.69 27.08
C ASP A 195 1.48 13.32 25.86
N VAL A 196 0.93 13.50 24.66
CA VAL A 196 1.60 13.19 23.40
C VAL A 196 1.76 14.46 22.58
N SER A 197 2.97 14.72 22.13
CA SER A 197 3.35 15.82 21.25
C SER A 197 3.72 15.29 19.87
N PHE A 198 3.29 16.00 18.85
CA PHE A 198 3.61 15.82 17.44
C PHE A 198 4.27 17.11 16.97
N LYS A 199 5.57 17.26 17.22
CA LYS A 199 6.30 18.45 16.76
C LYS A 199 6.31 18.51 15.25
N ASP A 200 6.33 19.72 14.69
CA ASP A 200 6.29 19.89 13.25
C ASP A 200 7.47 19.17 12.57
N ASN A 201 7.15 18.23 11.69
CA ASN A 201 8.12 17.39 11.00
C ASN A 201 7.67 17.14 9.57
N LYS A 202 8.62 17.10 8.62
CA LYS A 202 8.32 16.75 7.22
C LYS A 202 7.80 15.32 7.09
N GLU A 203 8.13 14.43 8.00
CA GLU A 203 7.85 12.99 7.94
C GLU A 203 6.51 12.65 8.57
N GLY A 204 5.50 12.48 7.73
CA GLY A 204 4.13 12.18 8.13
C GLY A 204 3.15 12.33 6.97
N VAL A 205 1.86 12.06 7.14
CA VAL A 205 1.29 11.15 8.13
C VAL A 205 0.82 9.89 7.39
N LEU A 206 -0.08 10.02 6.41
CA LEU A 206 -0.42 8.92 5.49
C LEU A 206 0.56 8.91 4.30
N GLY A 207 1.27 7.80 4.08
CA GLY A 207 2.23 7.68 2.98
C GLY A 207 2.02 6.42 2.13
N ILE A 208 2.41 6.51 0.86
CA ILE A 208 2.48 5.40 -0.10
C ILE A 208 3.85 5.43 -0.79
N ARG A 209 4.45 4.25 -0.98
CA ARG A 209 5.63 4.08 -1.84
C ARG A 209 5.28 3.28 -3.07
N VAL A 210 5.43 3.89 -4.25
CA VAL A 210 5.01 3.31 -5.52
C VAL A 210 6.16 2.65 -6.28
N ILE A 211 5.81 1.77 -7.24
CA ILE A 211 6.77 1.14 -8.16
C ILE A 211 7.46 2.15 -9.07
N ARG A 212 8.60 1.75 -9.64
CA ARG A 212 9.43 2.58 -10.52
C ARG A 212 8.68 3.20 -11.70
N ALA A 213 7.70 2.52 -12.28
CA ALA A 213 6.93 3.04 -13.41
C ALA A 213 6.12 4.30 -13.07
N LEU A 214 5.66 4.42 -11.81
CA LEU A 214 4.96 5.59 -11.29
C LEU A 214 5.90 6.67 -10.70
N GLU A 215 7.22 6.46 -10.74
CA GLU A 215 8.17 7.51 -10.37
C GLU A 215 8.27 8.58 -11.46
N GLN A 216 8.74 9.76 -11.09
CA GLN A 216 9.18 10.75 -12.07
C GLN A 216 10.48 10.26 -12.75
N PRO A 217 10.69 10.58 -14.03
CA PRO A 217 11.99 10.41 -14.67
C PRO A 217 13.08 11.11 -13.87
N ALA A 218 14.26 10.49 -13.76
CA ALA A 218 15.38 11.06 -13.04
C ALA A 218 16.69 10.76 -13.78
N ASP A 219 17.61 11.73 -13.77
CA ASP A 219 18.91 11.63 -14.45
C ASP A 219 20.09 11.53 -13.48
N LYS A 220 19.83 11.53 -12.17
CA LYS A 220 20.85 11.43 -11.13
C LYS A 220 21.25 9.97 -10.87
N PRO A 221 22.53 9.68 -10.56
CA PRO A 221 22.97 8.36 -10.13
C PRO A 221 22.27 7.89 -8.87
N GLU A 222 21.88 6.63 -8.82
CA GLU A 222 21.06 6.05 -7.75
C GLU A 222 21.33 4.53 -7.60
N ILE A 223 20.89 3.91 -6.49
CA ILE A 223 21.15 2.48 -6.20
C ILE A 223 19.87 1.64 -6.41
N PHE A 224 19.98 0.58 -7.21
CA PHE A 224 18.88 -0.31 -7.61
C PHE A 224 19.22 -1.78 -7.38
N THR A 225 18.20 -2.64 -7.39
CA THR A 225 18.37 -4.10 -7.46
C THR A 225 18.72 -4.57 -8.87
N ASP A 226 19.72 -5.45 -8.98
CA ASP A 226 20.07 -6.16 -10.22
C ASP A 226 19.17 -7.40 -10.47
N ALA A 227 19.49 -8.19 -11.51
CA ALA A 227 18.75 -9.41 -11.87
C ALA A 227 18.69 -10.46 -10.74
N ASN A 228 19.61 -10.40 -9.77
CA ASN A 228 19.69 -11.28 -8.62
C ASN A 228 19.14 -10.63 -7.33
N GLY A 229 18.62 -9.39 -7.42
CA GLY A 229 18.13 -8.64 -6.27
C GLY A 229 19.21 -7.91 -5.46
N LEU A 230 20.45 -7.82 -5.96
CA LEU A 230 21.56 -7.19 -5.26
C LEU A 230 21.64 -5.69 -5.55
N ALA A 231 21.97 -4.90 -4.51
CA ALA A 231 22.13 -3.46 -4.59
C ALA A 231 23.34 -3.07 -5.48
N THR A 232 23.08 -2.37 -6.58
CA THR A 232 24.08 -1.95 -7.57
C THR A 232 23.90 -0.45 -7.87
N SER A 233 25.00 0.30 -7.91
CA SER A 233 24.98 1.71 -8.30
C SER A 233 24.79 1.84 -9.81
N VAL A 234 23.84 2.68 -10.22
CA VAL A 234 23.51 2.94 -11.62
C VAL A 234 23.81 4.41 -11.93
N ALA A 235 24.84 4.65 -12.75
CA ALA A 235 25.30 6.00 -13.08
C ALA A 235 24.31 6.79 -13.96
N LYS A 236 23.53 6.09 -14.80
CA LYS A 236 22.47 6.68 -15.63
C LYS A 236 21.25 5.78 -15.59
N LEU A 237 20.13 6.32 -15.13
CA LEU A 237 18.90 5.56 -14.97
C LEU A 237 18.24 5.28 -16.32
N ASP A 238 17.78 4.05 -16.48
CA ASP A 238 16.81 3.74 -17.51
C ASP A 238 15.45 4.31 -17.08
N ASN A 239 14.97 5.30 -17.84
CA ASN A 239 13.66 5.92 -17.66
C ASN A 239 12.62 5.30 -18.61
N THR A 240 12.95 4.20 -19.32
CA THR A 240 11.99 3.48 -20.17
C THR A 240 10.78 3.04 -19.34
N GLY A 241 9.59 3.53 -19.68
CA GLY A 241 8.36 3.23 -18.95
C GLY A 241 8.19 3.96 -17.61
N VAL A 242 9.06 4.92 -17.30
CA VAL A 242 8.97 5.79 -16.13
C VAL A 242 8.42 7.14 -16.56
N ASN A 243 7.22 7.49 -16.10
CA ASN A 243 6.51 8.68 -16.56
C ASN A 243 5.51 9.23 -15.51
N GLY A 244 5.72 8.89 -14.24
CA GLY A 244 4.91 9.37 -13.14
C GLY A 244 4.92 10.88 -13.03
N LEU A 245 3.76 11.47 -12.74
CA LEU A 245 3.62 12.91 -12.60
C LEU A 245 2.60 13.26 -11.50
N TYR A 246 3.07 13.99 -10.49
CA TYR A 246 2.18 14.57 -9.49
C TYR A 246 1.41 15.75 -10.09
N THR A 247 0.16 15.92 -9.66
CA THR A 247 -0.66 17.11 -9.95
C THR A 247 -1.59 17.37 -8.77
N ASN A 248 -1.63 18.59 -8.26
CA ASN A 248 -2.52 18.97 -7.15
C ASN A 248 -3.80 19.67 -7.65
N ALA A 249 -4.71 19.98 -6.72
CA ALA A 249 -5.99 20.63 -7.03
C ALA A 249 -5.84 22.05 -7.62
N GLU A 250 -4.70 22.71 -7.43
CA GLU A 250 -4.38 24.03 -7.99
C GLU A 250 -3.67 23.95 -9.35
N GLY A 251 -3.42 22.74 -9.87
CA GLY A 251 -2.72 22.52 -11.14
C GLY A 251 -1.20 22.62 -11.04
N ILE A 252 -0.63 22.64 -9.83
CA ILE A 252 0.82 22.51 -9.61
C ILE A 252 1.22 21.06 -9.90
N MET A 253 2.37 20.87 -10.56
CA MET A 253 2.78 19.57 -11.09
C MET A 253 4.20 19.18 -10.68
N GLY A 254 4.48 17.87 -10.72
CA GLY A 254 5.82 17.32 -10.50
C GLY A 254 6.39 17.60 -9.11
N ASP A 255 7.68 17.93 -9.06
CA ASP A 255 8.38 18.21 -7.79
C ASP A 255 7.86 19.48 -7.09
N ASP A 256 7.21 20.40 -7.81
CA ASP A 256 6.66 21.64 -7.23
C ASP A 256 5.45 21.38 -6.31
N CYS A 257 4.85 20.19 -6.36
CA CYS A 257 3.82 19.78 -5.39
C CYS A 257 4.37 19.69 -3.94
N TRP A 258 5.70 19.52 -3.78
CA TRP A 258 6.32 19.42 -2.46
C TRP A 258 6.02 20.65 -1.60
N GLY A 259 5.53 20.42 -0.38
CA GLY A 259 5.27 21.47 0.59
C GLY A 259 4.20 22.47 0.16
N LYS A 260 3.38 22.13 -0.83
CA LYS A 260 2.17 22.89 -1.15
C LYS A 260 1.01 22.38 -0.32
N ARG A 261 0.11 23.28 0.05
CA ARG A 261 -1.20 22.94 0.61
C ARG A 261 -2.17 22.66 -0.54
N SER A 262 -2.93 21.58 -0.45
CA SER A 262 -3.97 21.23 -1.45
C SER A 262 -4.95 20.22 -0.87
N SER A 263 -6.21 20.23 -1.31
CA SER A 263 -7.24 19.28 -0.85
C SER A 263 -7.01 17.86 -1.34
N TRP A 264 -6.35 17.71 -2.50
CA TRP A 264 -5.94 16.42 -3.05
C TRP A 264 -4.72 16.59 -3.94
N VAL A 265 -3.95 15.51 -4.05
CA VAL A 265 -2.92 15.33 -5.07
C VAL A 265 -3.19 14.01 -5.80
N LYS A 266 -2.91 13.98 -7.09
CA LYS A 266 -2.86 12.75 -7.89
C LYS A 266 -1.45 12.48 -8.39
N LEU A 267 -1.14 11.21 -8.57
CA LEU A 267 0.02 10.69 -9.29
C LEU A 267 -0.50 9.91 -10.50
N GLY A 268 -0.27 10.43 -11.69
CA GLY A 268 -0.64 9.79 -12.96
C GLY A 268 0.57 9.11 -13.63
N SER A 269 0.35 7.99 -14.29
CA SER A 269 1.39 7.28 -15.07
C SER A 269 0.75 6.33 -16.10
N SER A 270 1.48 6.00 -17.17
CA SER A 270 1.14 4.90 -18.08
C SER A 270 2.07 3.72 -17.86
N VAL A 271 1.50 2.57 -17.47
CA VAL A 271 2.22 1.30 -17.27
C VAL A 271 1.78 0.30 -18.33
N GLY A 272 2.65 0.04 -19.31
CA GLY A 272 2.27 -0.73 -20.49
C GLY A 272 1.15 -0.04 -21.28
N LYS A 273 -0.04 -0.66 -21.32
CA LYS A 273 -1.24 -0.08 -21.95
C LYS A 273 -2.22 0.55 -20.96
N GLU A 274 -1.95 0.44 -19.67
CA GLU A 274 -2.83 0.92 -18.62
C GLU A 274 -2.44 2.34 -18.21
N ASN A 275 -3.40 3.27 -18.27
CA ASN A 275 -3.25 4.56 -17.59
C ASN A 275 -3.67 4.37 -16.14
N ILE A 276 -2.83 4.78 -15.21
CA ILE A 276 -3.04 4.64 -13.78
C ILE A 276 -3.10 6.02 -13.15
N THR A 277 -4.10 6.23 -12.29
CA THR A 277 -4.13 7.37 -11.38
C THR A 277 -4.21 6.87 -9.95
N VAL A 278 -3.28 7.32 -9.10
CA VAL A 278 -3.36 7.19 -7.64
C VAL A 278 -3.60 8.56 -7.06
N ALA A 279 -4.73 8.79 -6.39
CA ALA A 279 -5.01 10.07 -5.73
C ALA A 279 -5.14 9.88 -4.22
N ILE A 280 -4.59 10.82 -3.46
CA ILE A 280 -4.83 10.93 -2.02
C ILE A 280 -5.63 12.22 -1.81
N LEU A 281 -6.74 12.09 -1.09
CA LEU A 281 -7.64 13.17 -0.73
C LEU A 281 -7.54 13.38 0.79
N ASP A 282 -7.30 14.63 1.17
CA ASP A 282 -7.39 15.06 2.56
C ASP A 282 -8.86 15.27 2.97
N HIS A 283 -9.11 15.52 4.25
CA HIS A 283 -10.46 15.77 4.77
C HIS A 283 -10.53 17.11 5.52
N MET A 284 -11.61 17.86 5.33
CA MET A 284 -11.77 19.21 5.93
C MET A 284 -11.68 19.23 7.46
N ASP A 285 -12.12 18.15 8.12
CA ASP A 285 -12.02 17.98 9.58
C ASP A 285 -10.62 17.63 10.10
N ASN A 286 -9.66 17.29 9.24
CA ASN A 286 -8.33 16.94 9.71
C ASN A 286 -7.66 18.17 10.34
N VAL A 287 -7.02 17.96 11.49
CA VAL A 287 -6.11 18.95 12.06
C VAL A 287 -5.11 19.36 10.97
N GLY A 288 -4.87 20.67 10.81
CA GLY A 288 -3.91 21.17 9.83
C GLY A 288 -4.39 21.16 8.38
N TYR A 289 -5.67 20.81 8.11
CA TYR A 289 -6.27 20.91 6.77
C TYR A 289 -6.17 22.33 6.18
N PRO A 290 -5.96 22.47 4.86
CA PRO A 290 -5.54 21.42 3.93
C PRO A 290 -4.09 21.03 4.18
N THR A 291 -3.81 19.73 4.20
CA THR A 291 -2.50 19.14 4.45
C THR A 291 -1.41 19.74 3.57
N TYR A 292 -0.18 19.74 4.08
CA TYR A 292 1.00 19.85 3.24
C TYR A 292 1.30 18.52 2.55
N TRP A 293 1.84 18.58 1.33
CA TRP A 293 2.16 17.39 0.54
C TRP A 293 3.65 17.05 0.56
N HIS A 294 3.99 15.84 1.02
CA HIS A 294 5.32 15.26 0.97
C HIS A 294 5.42 14.38 -0.28
N THR A 295 5.61 15.01 -1.45
CA THR A 295 5.79 14.33 -2.73
C THR A 295 7.26 14.31 -3.15
N ARG A 296 7.74 13.16 -3.59
CA ARG A 296 9.11 13.01 -4.09
C ARG A 296 9.11 12.28 -5.42
N GLY A 297 9.92 12.75 -6.38
CA GLY A 297 10.07 12.12 -7.69
C GLY A 297 10.41 10.63 -7.65
N TYR A 298 11.07 10.14 -6.61
CA TYR A 298 11.36 8.72 -6.39
C TYR A 298 10.15 7.87 -5.92
N GLY A 299 8.93 8.41 -5.95
CA GLY A 299 7.70 7.65 -5.69
C GLY A 299 7.26 7.58 -4.23
N LEU A 300 7.80 8.44 -3.35
CA LEU A 300 7.17 8.70 -2.05
C LEU A 300 6.05 9.72 -2.23
N PHE A 301 4.85 9.35 -1.82
CA PHE A 301 3.66 10.15 -1.92
C PHE A 301 2.93 10.16 -0.57
N ALA A 302 2.96 11.29 0.14
CA ALA A 302 2.37 11.38 1.47
C ALA A 302 1.62 12.71 1.73
N ALA A 303 0.53 12.61 2.49
CA ALA A 303 -0.23 13.72 3.04
C ALA A 303 0.23 13.97 4.48
N ASN A 304 0.81 15.14 4.76
CA ASN A 304 1.30 15.54 6.07
C ASN A 304 0.56 16.76 6.66
N PRO A 305 -0.49 16.55 7.47
CA PRO A 305 -1.21 17.63 8.13
C PRO A 305 -0.44 18.29 9.28
N LEU A 306 0.72 17.77 9.70
CA LEU A 306 1.38 18.17 10.95
C LEU A 306 2.77 18.80 10.75
N GLY A 307 3.18 19.09 9.51
CA GLY A 307 4.54 19.57 9.20
C GLY A 307 4.67 21.07 8.92
N GLN A 308 3.79 21.92 9.47
CA GLN A 308 3.63 23.34 9.09
C GLN A 308 4.96 24.09 9.07
N GLU A 309 5.76 24.00 10.12
CA GLU A 309 7.06 24.68 10.23
C GLU A 309 8.01 24.28 9.10
N VAL A 310 8.14 22.98 8.84
CA VAL A 310 9.11 22.49 7.85
C VAL A 310 8.66 22.81 6.42
N PHE A 311 7.36 22.69 6.11
CA PHE A 311 6.88 22.95 4.76
C PHE A 311 6.69 24.44 4.45
N SER A 312 6.45 25.27 5.47
CA SER A 312 6.31 26.72 5.33
C SER A 312 7.64 27.47 5.43
N ASN A 313 8.75 26.78 5.70
CA ASN A 313 10.05 27.36 6.06
C ASN A 313 9.95 28.31 7.29
N GLY A 314 9.27 27.84 8.33
CA GLY A 314 9.13 28.55 9.61
C GLY A 314 8.08 29.65 9.67
N LYS A 315 7.26 29.82 8.62
CA LYS A 315 6.21 30.86 8.58
C LYS A 315 4.96 30.47 9.37
N GLU A 316 4.67 29.18 9.43
CA GLU A 316 3.57 28.58 10.16
C GLU A 316 4.16 27.58 11.15
N LYS A 317 3.47 27.34 12.27
CA LYS A 317 3.81 26.31 13.24
C LYS A 317 2.53 25.75 13.83
N LEU A 318 2.44 24.43 13.97
CA LEU A 318 1.28 23.78 14.59
C LEU A 318 1.60 23.23 15.97
N ASP A 319 2.71 22.50 16.13
CA ASP A 319 3.12 21.80 17.36
C ASP A 319 1.94 21.05 18.00
N PHE A 320 1.26 20.23 17.19
CA PHE A 320 0.06 19.55 17.61
C PHE A 320 0.34 18.65 18.84
N SER A 321 -0.59 18.61 19.78
CA SER A 321 -0.47 17.75 20.96
C SER A 321 -1.83 17.29 21.47
N LEU A 322 -1.80 16.21 22.24
CA LEU A 322 -2.94 15.61 22.92
C LEU A 322 -2.59 15.49 24.41
N LYS A 323 -3.50 15.90 25.29
CA LYS A 323 -3.41 15.53 26.71
C LYS A 323 -3.70 14.05 26.89
N LYS A 324 -3.18 13.45 27.94
CA LYS A 324 -3.49 12.06 28.30
C LYS A 324 -5.01 11.82 28.27
N GLY A 325 -5.44 10.83 27.49
CA GLY A 325 -6.84 10.46 27.29
C GLY A 325 -7.56 11.24 26.19
N GLU A 326 -7.00 12.35 25.69
CA GLU A 326 -7.54 13.05 24.53
C GLU A 326 -7.32 12.26 23.25
N SER A 327 -8.17 12.52 22.26
CA SER A 327 -8.12 11.86 20.96
C SER A 327 -8.29 12.84 19.82
N THR A 328 -7.71 12.50 18.68
CA THR A 328 -7.97 13.17 17.40
C THR A 328 -8.27 12.14 16.32
N THR A 329 -8.94 12.55 15.25
CA THR A 329 -9.26 11.69 14.11
C THR A 329 -8.68 12.28 12.84
N PHE A 330 -7.96 11.45 12.08
CA PHE A 330 -7.50 11.74 10.72
C PHE A 330 -8.27 10.87 9.73
N LYS A 331 -8.81 11.50 8.69
CA LYS A 331 -9.54 10.86 7.60
C LYS A 331 -8.79 11.10 6.29
N HIS A 332 -8.50 10.05 5.54
CA HIS A 332 -7.95 10.18 4.19
C HIS A 332 -8.66 9.21 3.24
N ARG A 333 -8.82 9.61 1.98
CA ARG A 333 -9.29 8.72 0.92
C ARG A 333 -8.20 8.52 -0.12
N VAL A 334 -7.94 7.28 -0.48
CA VAL A 334 -7.05 6.92 -1.57
C VAL A 334 -7.88 6.35 -2.71
N ILE A 335 -7.72 6.90 -3.92
CA ILE A 335 -8.36 6.39 -5.14
C ILE A 335 -7.29 5.72 -6.00
N VAL A 336 -7.59 4.52 -6.47
CA VAL A 336 -6.73 3.72 -7.35
C VAL A 336 -7.50 3.41 -8.61
N ALA A 337 -7.09 4.04 -9.72
CA ALA A 337 -7.81 3.98 -10.98
C ALA A 337 -6.98 3.39 -12.11
N SER A 338 -7.64 2.64 -13.00
CA SER A 338 -7.10 2.16 -14.27
C SER A 338 -7.50 3.09 -15.43
N GLU A 339 -7.53 4.39 -15.16
CA GLU A 339 -7.78 5.46 -16.12
C GLU A 339 -7.11 6.76 -15.66
N VAL A 340 -7.12 7.77 -16.54
CA VAL A 340 -6.75 9.14 -16.16
C VAL A 340 -7.95 9.77 -15.46
N LEU A 341 -7.77 10.18 -14.20
CA LEU A 341 -8.79 10.96 -13.50
C LEU A 341 -8.52 12.45 -13.66
N GLU A 342 -9.51 13.17 -14.19
CA GLU A 342 -9.45 14.61 -14.38
C GLU A 342 -9.88 15.38 -13.13
N LYS A 343 -9.45 16.64 -13.06
CA LYS A 343 -9.74 17.54 -11.94
C LYS A 343 -11.21 17.53 -11.50
N PRO A 344 -12.22 17.61 -12.39
CA PRO A 344 -13.62 17.62 -11.96
C PRO A 344 -14.07 16.32 -11.25
N GLN A 345 -13.47 15.18 -11.59
CA GLN A 345 -13.77 13.89 -10.94
C GLN A 345 -13.20 13.87 -9.52
N LEU A 346 -11.96 14.36 -9.34
CA LEU A 346 -11.30 14.42 -8.04
C LEU A 346 -11.89 15.49 -7.13
N ASP A 347 -12.23 16.66 -7.66
CA ASP A 347 -12.95 17.70 -6.91
C ASP A 347 -14.29 17.18 -6.38
N ARG A 348 -15.05 16.43 -7.20
CA ARG A 348 -16.29 15.80 -6.76
C ARG A 348 -16.04 14.76 -5.67
N ALA A 349 -15.07 13.87 -5.88
CA ALA A 349 -14.73 12.85 -4.90
C ALA A 349 -14.30 13.45 -3.56
N PHE A 350 -13.56 14.56 -3.58
CA PHE A 350 -13.19 15.33 -2.39
C PHE A 350 -14.40 15.95 -1.69
N MET A 351 -15.31 16.58 -2.43
CA MET A 351 -16.53 17.16 -1.86
C MET A 351 -17.48 16.11 -1.28
N GLU A 352 -17.52 14.91 -1.86
CA GLU A 352 -18.28 13.78 -1.31
C GLU A 352 -17.60 13.22 -0.06
N PHE A 353 -16.27 13.04 -0.09
CA PHE A 353 -15.51 12.55 1.05
C PHE A 353 -15.58 13.48 2.26
N SER A 354 -15.54 14.80 2.03
CA SER A 354 -15.57 15.83 3.09
C SER A 354 -16.92 15.92 3.84
N LYS A 355 -17.94 15.19 3.39
CA LYS A 355 -19.26 15.11 4.04
C LYS A 355 -19.42 13.88 4.94
N MET A 356 -18.40 13.02 5.00
CA MET A 356 -18.46 11.70 5.65
C MET A 356 -18.11 11.74 7.14
#